data_AF-A0A7X6R5H0-F1
#
_entry.id   AF-A0A7X6R5H0-F1
#
_cell.length_a   1.000
_cell.length_b   1.000
_cell.length_c   1.000
_cell.angle_alpha   90.00
_cell.angle_beta   90.00
_cell.angle_gamma   90.00
#
_symmetry.space_group_name_H-M   'P 1'
#
loop_
_entity.id
_entity.type
_entity.pdbx_description
1 polymer ?
#
loop_
_entity_poly.entity_id
_entity_poly.type
_entity_poly.pdbx_seq_one_letter_code
_entity_poly.pdbx_strand_id
1 'polypeptide(L)'
;MTMVLRRSVDQELRPPRLNFAGFCVYCLERSCERAGCIEKHARLVWQVCPDCGGTEWVRGHIDPDTATERCFCIGGVCEVAPAEAVA
;
A
#
# COMPACT_ATOMS: atom_id res chain seq x y z
N MET A 1 16.64 1.55 30.97
CA MET A 1 15.20 1.54 30.66
C MET A 1 15.03 2.12 29.27
N THR A 2 14.94 1.29 28.24
CA THR A 2 14.76 1.75 26.86
C THR A 2 13.27 1.91 26.60
N MET A 3 12.82 3.15 26.51
CA MET A 3 11.45 3.49 26.13
C MET A 3 11.29 3.21 24.64
N VAL A 4 10.80 2.01 24.29
CA VAL A 4 10.45 1.69 22.91
C VAL A 4 9.19 2.50 22.60
N LEU A 5 9.35 3.59 21.88
CA LEU A 5 8.24 4.35 21.30
C LEU A 5 7.48 3.40 20.37
N ARG A 6 6.42 2.76 20.89
CA ARG A 6 5.38 2.14 20.06
C ARG A 6 4.73 3.29 19.31
N ARG A 7 5.19 3.53 18.09
CA ARG A 7 4.50 4.40 17.15
C ARG A 7 3.12 3.80 16.96
N SER A 8 2.10 4.42 17.54
CA SER A 8 0.70 4.10 17.24
C SER A 8 0.45 4.50 15.78
N VAL A 9 0.73 3.56 14.87
CA VAL A 9 0.38 3.68 13.45
C VAL A 9 -1.10 3.32 13.31
N ASP A 10 -1.98 4.13 13.90
CA ASP A 10 -3.38 4.21 13.48
C ASP A 10 -3.51 5.14 12.24
N GLN A 11 -2.42 5.33 11.49
CA GLN A 11 -2.58 5.70 10.09
C GLN A 11 -3.17 4.50 9.40
N GLU A 12 -4.44 4.61 9.03
CA GLU A 12 -5.10 3.69 8.12
C GLU A 12 -4.15 3.47 6.94
N LEU A 13 -3.54 2.29 6.86
CA LEU A 13 -2.53 1.91 5.84
C LEU A 13 -3.08 1.96 4.40
N ARG A 14 -4.34 2.35 4.26
CA ARG A 14 -5.04 2.51 2.99
C ARG A 14 -4.51 3.75 2.27
N PRO A 15 -3.82 3.57 1.14
CA PRO A 15 -3.36 4.70 0.35
C PRO A 15 -4.56 5.35 -0.36
N PRO A 16 -4.43 6.57 -0.87
CA PRO A 16 -5.44 7.13 -1.77
C PRO A 16 -5.62 6.24 -3.01
N ARG A 17 -6.88 6.00 -3.41
CA ARG A 17 -7.19 5.22 -4.62
C ARG A 17 -6.68 5.88 -5.90
N LEU A 18 -6.65 7.22 -5.91
CA LEU A 18 -6.09 8.00 -7.00
C LEU A 18 -4.65 8.36 -6.63
N ASN A 19 -3.71 8.04 -7.51
CA ASN A 19 -2.32 8.46 -7.33
C ASN A 19 -2.19 9.99 -7.41
N PHE A 20 -0.99 10.52 -7.15
CA PHE A 20 -0.74 11.97 -7.18
C PHE A 20 -1.13 12.63 -8.52
N ALA A 21 -1.06 11.90 -9.63
CA ALA A 21 -1.47 12.39 -10.94
C ALA A 21 -2.98 12.25 -11.23
N GLY A 22 -3.77 11.80 -10.25
CA GLY A 22 -5.22 11.63 -10.34
C GLY A 22 -5.67 10.34 -11.04
N PHE A 23 -4.77 9.38 -11.28
CA PHE A 23 -5.10 8.10 -11.92
C PHE A 23 -5.47 7.02 -10.92
N CYS A 24 -6.52 6.26 -11.22
CA CYS A 24 -6.97 5.12 -10.40
C CYS A 24 -5.94 3.99 -10.40
N VAL A 25 -5.59 3.48 -9.23
CA VAL A 25 -4.66 2.32 -9.08
C VAL A 25 -5.18 1.03 -9.72
N TYR A 26 -6.48 0.91 -9.98
CA TYR A 26 -7.07 -0.29 -10.58
C TYR A 26 -7.23 -0.23 -12.09
N CYS A 27 -7.91 0.81 -12.58
CA CYS A 27 -8.28 0.90 -13.99
C CYS A 27 -7.41 1.88 -14.78
N LEU A 28 -6.47 2.56 -14.11
CA LEU A 28 -5.53 3.52 -14.73
C LEU A 28 -6.20 4.69 -15.47
N GLU A 29 -7.47 4.98 -15.16
CA GLU A 29 -8.16 6.17 -15.68
C GLU A 29 -8.03 7.35 -14.73
N ARG A 30 -7.87 8.54 -15.32
CA ARG A 30 -7.81 9.80 -14.58
C ARG A 30 -9.19 10.17 -14.03
N SER A 31 -9.25 10.63 -12.79
CA SER A 31 -10.49 11.05 -12.11
C SER A 31 -11.58 9.97 -12.12
N CYS A 32 -11.19 8.69 -12.02
CA CYS A 32 -12.14 7.57 -12.09
C CYS A 32 -13.19 7.63 -10.97
N GLU A 33 -14.47 7.51 -11.32
CA GLU A 33 -15.61 7.43 -10.39
C GLU A 33 -16.37 6.09 -10.48
N ARG A 34 -15.80 5.08 -11.14
CA ARG A 34 -16.45 3.78 -11.31
C ARG A 34 -16.75 3.14 -9.95
N ALA A 35 -18.02 2.83 -9.69
CA ALA A 35 -18.49 2.19 -8.46
C ALA A 35 -17.66 0.95 -8.09
N GLY A 36 -17.37 0.07 -9.06
CA GLY A 36 -16.57 -1.14 -8.81
C GLY A 36 -15.14 -0.87 -8.32
N CYS A 37 -14.49 0.22 -8.77
CA CYS A 37 -13.16 0.60 -8.26
C CYS A 37 -13.24 1.19 -6.84
N ILE A 38 -14.32 1.92 -6.54
CA ILE A 38 -14.55 2.52 -5.22
C ILE A 38 -14.84 1.42 -4.20
N GLU A 39 -15.77 0.51 -4.51
CA GLU A 39 -16.13 -0.60 -3.65
C GLU A 39 -14.96 -1.55 -3.40
N LYS A 40 -14.22 -1.91 -4.46
CA LYS A 40 -13.01 -2.74 -4.34
C LYS A 40 -12.02 -2.10 -3.36
N HIS A 41 -11.71 -0.82 -3.55
CA HIS A 41 -10.79 -0.10 -2.67
C HIS A 41 -11.23 -0.05 -1.20
N ALA A 42 -12.52 0.19 -0.98
CA ALA A 42 -13.09 0.34 0.36
C ALA A 42 -13.13 -0.98 1.13
N ARG A 43 -13.33 -2.11 0.45
CA ARG A 43 -13.43 -3.45 1.07
C ARG A 43 -12.08 -4.04 1.45
N LEU A 44 -11.00 -3.61 0.80
CA LEU A 44 -9.69 -4.20 1.02
C LEU A 44 -9.03 -3.67 2.29
N VAL A 45 -8.36 -4.59 2.95
CA VAL A 45 -7.43 -4.29 4.03
C VAL A 45 -6.06 -4.08 3.41
N TRP A 46 -5.28 -3.19 4.02
CA TRP A 46 -3.99 -2.76 3.53
C TRP A 46 -2.95 -3.05 4.58
N GLN A 47 -1.81 -3.59 4.15
CA GLN A 47 -0.66 -3.81 5.01
C GLN A 47 0.60 -3.24 4.37
N VAL A 48 1.60 -2.95 5.19
CA VAL A 48 2.96 -2.66 4.71
C VAL A 48 3.41 -3.84 3.85
N CYS A 49 3.91 -3.55 2.65
CA CYS A 49 4.38 -4.56 1.73
C CYS A 49 5.51 -5.38 2.40
N PRO A 50 5.36 -6.71 2.54
CA PRO A 50 6.36 -7.53 3.21
C PRO A 50 7.67 -7.63 2.41
N ASP A 51 7.60 -7.44 1.09
CA ASP A 51 8.75 -7.58 0.20
C ASP A 51 9.68 -6.36 0.23
N CYS A 52 9.12 -5.14 0.29
CA CYS A 52 9.91 -3.90 0.36
C CYS A 52 9.90 -3.23 1.74
N GLY A 53 9.12 -3.74 2.70
CA GLY A 53 9.01 -3.13 4.03
C GLY A 53 8.45 -1.70 4.00
N GLY A 54 7.72 -1.33 2.94
CA GLY A 54 7.14 0.01 2.79
C GLY A 54 7.97 1.02 2.02
N THR A 55 9.15 0.64 1.50
CA THR A 55 10.06 1.59 0.83
C THR A 55 9.81 1.76 -0.66
N GLU A 56 8.98 0.91 -1.28
CA GLU A 56 8.82 0.76 -2.74
C GLU A 56 10.04 0.18 -3.48
N TRP A 57 11.11 -0.22 -2.78
CA TRP A 57 12.33 -0.73 -3.39
C TRP A 57 12.70 -2.09 -2.82
N VAL A 58 12.81 -3.11 -3.69
CA VAL A 58 13.20 -4.47 -3.28
C VAL A 58 14.71 -4.49 -3.05
N ARG A 59 15.17 -5.11 -1.95
CA ARG A 59 16.60 -5.21 -1.56
C ARG A 59 17.33 -3.87 -1.34
N GLY A 60 16.66 -2.74 -1.47
CA GLY A 60 17.19 -1.38 -1.26
C GLY A 60 16.62 -0.68 -0.02
N HIS A 61 16.29 -1.43 1.03
CA HIS A 61 15.48 -0.98 2.19
C HIS A 61 15.98 0.26 2.94
N ILE A 62 17.16 0.81 2.61
CA ILE A 62 17.79 1.89 3.37
C ILE A 62 18.38 2.98 2.45
N ASP A 63 18.69 2.67 1.19
CA ASP A 63 19.41 3.59 0.30
C ASP A 63 18.86 3.52 -1.15
N PRO A 64 18.20 4.58 -1.64
CA PRO A 64 17.68 4.64 -3.01
C PRO A 64 18.78 4.55 -4.08
N ASP A 65 20.04 4.85 -3.75
CA ASP A 65 21.17 4.77 -4.69
C ASP A 65 21.64 3.31 -4.89
N THR A 66 21.26 2.41 -3.98
CA THR A 66 21.53 0.96 -4.08
C THR A 66 20.31 0.14 -4.51
N ALA A 67 19.16 0.80 -4.69
CA ALA A 67 17.92 0.15 -5.08
C ALA A 67 18.04 -0.36 -6.53
N THR A 68 17.97 -1.68 -6.70
CA THR A 68 18.12 -2.29 -8.03
C THR A 68 16.80 -2.35 -8.80
N GLU A 69 15.66 -2.38 -8.11
CA GLU A 69 14.35 -2.54 -8.73
C GLU A 69 13.22 -1.97 -7.87
N ARG A 70 12.18 -1.45 -8.53
CA ARG A 70 10.94 -1.06 -7.86
C ARG A 70 10.12 -2.29 -7.48
N CYS A 71 9.56 -2.26 -6.29
CA CYS A 71 8.58 -3.23 -5.85
C CYS A 71 7.26 -3.05 -6.60
N PHE A 72 6.58 -4.15 -6.93
CA PHE A 72 5.27 -4.14 -7.59
C PHE A 72 4.10 -3.87 -6.61
N CYS A 73 4.39 -3.20 -5.48
CA CYS A 73 3.40 -2.76 -4.50
C CYS A 73 2.79 -1.40 -4.88
N ILE A 74 1.76 -0.98 -4.15
CA ILE A 74 1.15 0.34 -4.30
C ILE A 74 1.76 1.25 -3.25
N GLY A 75 2.81 2.01 -3.58
CA GLY A 75 3.33 3.02 -2.65
C GLY A 75 3.85 2.46 -1.33
N GLY A 76 4.39 1.23 -1.33
CA GLY A 76 4.89 0.55 -0.13
C GLY A 76 3.85 -0.30 0.60
N VAL A 77 2.61 -0.39 0.09
CA VAL A 77 1.56 -1.23 0.68
C VAL A 77 0.99 -2.23 -0.31
N CYS A 78 0.46 -3.33 0.22
CA CYS A 78 -0.23 -4.35 -0.54
C CYS A 78 -1.66 -4.51 -0.04
N GLU A 79 -2.54 -4.84 -0.98
CA GLU A 79 -3.88 -5.33 -0.69
C GLU A 79 -3.77 -6.71 -0.06
N VAL A 80 -4.45 -6.90 1.06
CA VAL A 80 -4.68 -8.22 1.61
C VAL A 80 -6.16 -8.51 1.57
N ALA A 81 -6.50 -9.70 1.07
CA ALA A 81 -7.83 -10.22 1.27
C ALA A 81 -8.08 -10.26 2.78
N PRO A 82 -9.24 -9.78 3.28
CA PRO A 82 -9.61 -10.12 4.64
C PRO A 82 -9.52 -11.63 4.77
N ALA A 83 -8.86 -12.13 5.81
CA ALA A 83 -8.77 -13.57 6.05
C ALA A 83 -10.19 -14.11 5.94
N GLU A 84 -10.44 -14.98 4.95
CA GLU A 84 -11.74 -15.59 4.81
C GLU A 84 -12.11 -16.15 6.19
N ALA A 85 -13.27 -15.77 6.70
CA ALA A 85 -13.87 -16.48 7.79
C ALA A 85 -14.07 -17.90 7.27
N VAL A 86 -13.11 -18.77 7.56
CA VAL A 86 -13.21 -20.21 7.32
C VAL A 86 -14.45 -20.63 8.11
N ALA A 87 -15.52 -20.90 7.36
CA ALA A 87 -16.75 -21.49 7.89
C ALA A 87 -16.52 -22.96 8.24
#